data_AF-A0A972KSC9-F1
#
_entry.id   AF-A0A972KSC9-F1
#
_cell.length_a   1.000
_cell.length_b   1.000
_cell.length_c   1.000
_cell.angle_alpha   90.00
_cell.angle_beta   90.00
_cell.angle_gamma   90.00
#
_symmetry.space_group_name_H-M   'P 1'
#
loop_
_entity.id
_entity.type
_entity.pdbx_description
1 polymer ?
#
loop_
_entity_poly.entity_id
_entity_poly.type
_entity_poly.pdbx_seq_one_letter_code
_entity_poly.pdbx_strand_id
1 'polypeptide(L)'
;MRMLRNALLATVLTGLMNVGQLGAATTTINWPLISQNICNAIKSDNDGLRQSAMQRIIQYEGLLDVSDMVFDLVSIFRDHDDVRMRQLALIALYKTHDSWAMGFLKRRLAFEDSPKFRYLITAILIDTGELPKPASIRTDG
;
A
#
# COMPACT_ATOMS: atom_id res chain seq x y z
N MET A 1 44.61 -63.73 10.56
CA MET A 1 43.26 -63.22 10.24
C MET A 1 42.86 -62.06 11.17
N ARG A 2 43.44 -60.87 10.97
CA ARG A 2 43.08 -59.63 11.68
C ARG A 2 43.28 -58.43 10.73
N MET A 3 42.67 -58.45 9.55
CA MET A 3 42.70 -57.30 8.62
C MET A 3 41.40 -57.18 7.80
N LEU A 4 40.26 -57.62 8.36
CA LEU A 4 38.96 -57.62 7.66
C LEU A 4 37.81 -57.03 8.49
N ARG A 5 38.09 -56.17 9.49
CA ARG A 5 37.05 -55.54 10.31
C ARG A 5 36.91 -54.02 10.19
N ASN A 6 37.72 -53.36 9.36
CA ASN A 6 37.67 -51.89 9.21
C ASN A 6 37.17 -51.41 7.84
N ALA A 7 36.78 -52.30 6.93
CA ALA A 7 36.32 -51.92 5.59
C ALA A 7 34.79 -51.74 5.47
N LEU A 8 34.04 -51.78 6.58
CA LEU A 8 32.57 -51.74 6.58
C LEU A 8 31.99 -50.52 7.32
N LEU A 9 32.81 -49.49 7.54
CA LEU A 9 32.42 -48.22 8.17
C LEU A 9 32.72 -47.00 7.28
N ALA A 10 32.95 -47.22 5.98
CA ALA A 10 33.27 -46.17 5.01
C ALA A 10 32.31 -46.15 3.80
N THR A 11 31.11 -46.71 3.94
CA THR A 11 30.09 -46.78 2.87
C THR A 11 28.73 -46.22 3.27
N VAL A 12 28.66 -45.40 4.33
CA VAL A 12 27.44 -44.65 4.71
C VAL A 12 27.60 -43.14 4.44
N LEU A 13 28.80 -42.67 4.02
CA LEU A 13 29.10 -41.23 3.96
C LEU A 13 29.19 -40.62 2.55
N THR A 14 28.76 -41.33 1.51
CA THR A 14 28.75 -40.84 0.12
C THR A 14 27.39 -41.03 -0.55
N GLY A 15 26.33 -40.92 0.24
CA GLY A 15 24.95 -40.80 -0.24
C GLY A 15 24.60 -39.35 -0.55
N LEU A 16 25.09 -38.87 -1.70
CA LEU A 16 24.48 -37.81 -2.50
C LEU A 16 24.08 -36.53 -1.75
N MET A 17 25.08 -35.64 -1.63
CA MET A 17 24.87 -34.19 -1.74
C MET A 17 24.23 -33.87 -3.09
N ASN A 18 22.94 -34.14 -3.22
CA ASN A 18 22.06 -33.52 -4.19
C ASN A 18 21.09 -32.65 -3.39
N VAL A 19 21.66 -31.68 -2.65
CA VAL A 19 20.91 -30.46 -2.35
C VAL A 19 20.77 -29.79 -3.69
N GLY A 20 19.73 -30.20 -4.41
CA GLY A 20 19.31 -29.53 -5.63
C GLY A 20 19.31 -28.05 -5.30
N GLN A 21 20.01 -27.28 -6.13
CA GLN A 21 19.78 -25.85 -6.22
C GLN A 21 18.27 -25.69 -6.37
N LEU A 22 17.57 -25.42 -5.27
CA LEU A 22 16.33 -24.70 -5.30
C LEU A 22 16.75 -23.33 -5.82
N GLY A 23 16.90 -23.24 -7.15
CA GLY A 23 16.93 -21.96 -7.83
C GLY A 23 15.69 -21.26 -7.32
N ALA A 24 15.90 -20.23 -6.49
CA ALA A 24 14.82 -19.38 -6.06
C ALA A 24 14.17 -18.92 -7.37
N ALA A 25 13.00 -19.47 -7.69
CA ALA A 25 12.21 -18.98 -8.80
C ALA A 25 11.98 -17.52 -8.46
N THR A 26 12.69 -16.63 -9.16
CA THR A 26 12.49 -15.20 -9.06
C THR A 26 11.13 -14.95 -9.67
N THR A 27 10.09 -15.06 -8.84
CA THR A 27 8.73 -14.68 -9.23
C THR A 27 8.79 -13.20 -9.54
N THR A 28 8.86 -12.85 -10.81
CA THR A 28 8.79 -11.46 -11.25
C THR A 28 7.43 -10.93 -10.82
N ILE A 29 7.41 -9.87 -10.01
CA ILE A 29 6.18 -9.28 -9.51
C ILE A 29 5.41 -8.72 -10.70
N ASN A 30 4.19 -9.23 -10.92
CA ASN A 30 3.31 -8.75 -11.96
C ASN A 30 2.49 -7.55 -11.45
N TRP A 31 3.09 -6.37 -11.47
CA TRP A 31 2.45 -5.12 -11.04
C TRP A 31 1.14 -4.79 -11.77
N PRO A 32 1.01 -5.01 -13.10
CA PRO A 32 -0.28 -4.81 -13.78
C PRO A 32 -1.40 -5.67 -13.21
N LEU A 33 -1.16 -6.96 -12.99
CA LEU A 33 -2.16 -7.86 -12.40
C LEU A 33 -2.52 -7.46 -10.96
N ILE A 34 -1.51 -7.06 -10.18
CA ILE A 34 -1.74 -6.58 -8.80
C ILE A 34 -2.59 -5.31 -8.83
N SER A 35 -2.28 -4.35 -9.71
CA SER A 35 -3.03 -3.11 -9.86
C SER A 35 -4.49 -3.39 -10.20
N GLN A 36 -4.74 -4.26 -11.18
CA GLN A 36 -6.09 -4.69 -11.55
C GLN A 36 -6.86 -5.33 -10.39
N ASN A 37 -6.20 -6.22 -9.63
CA ASN A 37 -6.82 -6.86 -8.48
C ASN A 37 -7.14 -5.88 -7.36
N ILE A 38 -6.29 -4.86 -7.14
CA ILE A 38 -6.56 -3.79 -6.17
C ILE A 38 -7.77 -2.96 -6.63
N CYS A 39 -7.84 -2.58 -7.92
CA CYS A 39 -9.01 -1.88 -8.46
C CYS A 39 -10.31 -2.67 -8.24
N ASN A 40 -10.29 -3.98 -8.51
CA ASN A 40 -11.44 -4.85 -8.29
C ASN A 40 -11.81 -4.97 -6.80
N ALA A 41 -10.81 -5.05 -5.92
CA ALA A 41 -11.04 -5.14 -4.47
C ALA A 41 -11.66 -3.86 -3.89
N ILE A 42 -11.24 -2.68 -4.36
CA ILE A 42 -11.86 -1.40 -3.96
C ILE A 42 -13.33 -1.32 -4.38
N LYS A 43 -13.65 -1.81 -5.59
CA LYS A 43 -15.02 -1.85 -6.13
C LYS A 43 -15.92 -2.90 -5.49
N SER A 44 -15.35 -3.88 -4.77
CA SER A 44 -16.12 -4.93 -4.11
C SER A 44 -16.93 -4.39 -2.93
N ASP A 45 -18.00 -5.07 -2.51
CA ASP A 45 -18.79 -4.70 -1.33
C ASP A 45 -18.20 -5.20 0.01
N ASN A 46 -17.01 -5.80 -0.02
CA ASN A 46 -16.38 -6.33 1.17
C ASN A 46 -15.42 -5.30 1.78
N ASP A 47 -15.77 -4.75 2.94
CA ASP A 47 -14.95 -3.73 3.60
C ASP A 47 -13.55 -4.23 3.98
N GLY A 48 -13.40 -5.52 4.31
CA GLY A 48 -12.08 -6.11 4.57
C GLY A 48 -11.19 -6.12 3.32
N LEU A 49 -11.76 -6.42 2.15
CA LEU A 49 -11.04 -6.35 0.87
C LEU A 49 -10.71 -4.91 0.50
N ARG A 50 -11.67 -3.99 0.64
CA ARG A 50 -11.44 -2.54 0.44
C ARG A 50 -10.32 -2.03 1.34
N GLN A 51 -10.36 -2.37 2.62
CA GLN A 51 -9.34 -1.99 3.60
C GLN A 51 -7.96 -2.52 3.20
N SER A 52 -7.85 -3.81 2.87
CA SER A 52 -6.59 -4.42 2.44
C SER A 52 -6.06 -3.78 1.15
N ALA A 53 -6.95 -3.48 0.20
CA ALA A 53 -6.60 -2.82 -1.05
C ALA A 53 -6.06 -1.41 -0.81
N MET A 54 -6.73 -0.59 0.01
CA MET A 54 -6.25 0.75 0.36
C MET A 54 -4.88 0.72 1.07
N GLN A 55 -4.65 -0.25 1.97
CA GLN A 55 -3.36 -0.43 2.60
C GLN A 55 -2.25 -0.74 1.58
N ARG A 56 -2.56 -1.55 0.55
CA ARG A 56 -1.61 -1.86 -0.52
C ARG A 56 -1.30 -0.66 -1.40
N ILE A 57 -2.29 0.19 -1.69
CA ILE A 57 -2.07 1.47 -2.41
C ILE A 57 -1.05 2.31 -1.65
N ILE A 58 -1.22 2.44 -0.33
CA ILE A 58 -0.31 3.20 0.51
C ILE A 58 1.09 2.57 0.57
N GLN A 59 1.16 1.23 0.66
CA GLN A 59 2.42 0.50 0.79
C GLN A 59 3.26 0.51 -0.51
N TYR A 60 2.61 0.44 -1.66
CA TYR A 60 3.25 0.29 -2.97
C TYR A 60 3.01 1.51 -3.89
N GLU A 61 2.94 2.69 -3.28
CA GLU A 61 2.86 3.99 -3.97
C GLU A 61 3.89 4.08 -5.11
N GLY A 62 3.45 4.54 -6.28
CA GLY A 62 4.29 4.69 -7.48
C GLY A 62 4.54 3.40 -8.29
N LEU A 63 4.18 2.22 -7.77
CA LEU A 63 4.29 0.94 -8.49
C LEU A 63 2.96 0.44 -9.06
N LEU A 64 1.85 0.99 -8.57
CA LEU A 64 0.50 0.59 -8.93
C LEU A 64 -0.12 1.60 -9.89
N ASP A 65 -0.81 1.10 -10.92
CA ASP A 65 -1.71 1.92 -11.73
C ASP A 65 -3.10 1.90 -11.08
N VAL A 66 -3.45 3.00 -10.43
CA VAL A 66 -4.66 3.12 -9.59
C VAL A 66 -5.59 4.24 -10.07
N SER A 67 -5.41 4.70 -11.30
CA SER A 67 -6.19 5.78 -11.90
C SER A 67 -7.70 5.45 -11.93
N ASP A 68 -8.05 4.20 -12.26
CA ASP A 68 -9.42 3.71 -12.42
C ASP A 68 -10.27 3.60 -11.14
N MET A 69 -9.69 3.83 -9.96
CA MET A 69 -10.37 3.67 -8.67
C MET A 69 -10.49 4.96 -7.86
N VAL A 70 -10.01 6.10 -8.39
CA VAL A 70 -10.01 7.39 -7.68
C VAL A 70 -11.43 7.77 -7.22
N PHE A 71 -12.44 7.59 -8.07
CA PHE A 71 -13.83 7.89 -7.73
C PHE A 71 -14.39 6.96 -6.65
N ASP A 72 -14.02 5.68 -6.66
CA ASP A 72 -14.43 4.73 -5.63
C ASP A 72 -13.84 5.12 -4.27
N LEU A 73 -12.56 5.51 -4.23
CA LEU A 73 -11.90 6.00 -3.02
C LEU A 73 -12.55 7.30 -2.52
N VAL A 74 -12.95 8.22 -3.42
CA VAL A 74 -13.72 9.42 -3.04
C VAL A 74 -15.06 9.04 -2.42
N SER A 75 -15.77 8.06 -2.98
CA SER A 75 -17.03 7.57 -2.43
C SER A 75 -16.83 7.01 -1.02
N ILE A 76 -15.82 6.17 -0.80
CA ILE A 76 -15.51 5.63 0.54
C ILE A 76 -15.16 6.75 1.51
N PHE A 77 -14.33 7.71 1.10
CA PHE A 77 -13.98 8.86 1.95
C PHE A 77 -15.19 9.71 2.35
N ARG A 78 -16.13 9.94 1.44
CA ARG A 78 -17.27 10.82 1.66
C ARG A 78 -18.38 10.15 2.46
N ASP A 79 -18.71 8.91 2.12
CA ASP A 79 -20.01 8.32 2.44
C ASP A 79 -19.93 7.09 3.36
N HIS A 80 -18.75 6.55 3.65
CA HIS A 80 -18.63 5.33 4.47
C HIS A 80 -18.92 5.57 5.95
N ASP A 81 -19.70 4.70 6.60
CA ASP A 81 -20.11 4.88 8.00
C ASP A 81 -18.95 4.81 9.01
N ASP A 82 -18.00 3.88 8.81
CA ASP A 82 -16.78 3.81 9.64
C ASP A 82 -15.78 4.95 9.30
N VAL A 83 -15.57 5.84 10.28
CA VAL A 83 -14.60 6.94 10.23
C VAL A 83 -13.18 6.47 9.91
N ARG A 84 -12.78 5.26 10.33
CA ARG A 84 -11.46 4.68 10.04
C ARG A 84 -11.33 4.33 8.56
N MET A 85 -12.38 3.81 7.95
CA MET A 85 -12.42 3.55 6.51
C MET A 85 -12.36 4.85 5.72
N ARG A 86 -13.10 5.88 6.14
CA ARG A 86 -12.99 7.22 5.54
C ARG A 86 -11.58 7.80 5.64
N GLN A 87 -10.93 7.67 6.80
CA GLN A 87 -9.54 8.13 6.98
C GLN A 87 -8.56 7.35 6.11
N LEU A 88 -8.71 6.03 6.03
CA LEU A 88 -7.87 5.20 5.19
C LEU A 88 -8.03 5.55 3.71
N ALA A 89 -9.25 5.78 3.26
CA ALA A 89 -9.56 6.23 1.89
C ALA A 89 -8.95 7.59 1.57
N LEU A 90 -9.00 8.55 2.51
CA LEU A 90 -8.35 9.86 2.34
C LEU A 90 -6.83 9.72 2.15
N ILE A 91 -6.18 8.86 2.93
CA ILE A 91 -4.74 8.63 2.79
C ILE A 91 -4.45 7.91 1.48
N ALA A 92 -5.24 6.90 1.10
CA ALA A 92 -5.10 6.20 -0.17
C ALA A 92 -5.28 7.15 -1.36
N LEU A 93 -6.25 8.07 -1.33
CA LEU A 93 -6.45 9.13 -2.34
C LEU A 93 -5.20 9.98 -2.51
N TYR A 94 -4.61 10.45 -1.41
CA TYR A 94 -3.36 11.21 -1.45
C TYR A 94 -2.22 10.42 -2.12
N LYS A 95 -2.14 9.11 -1.84
CA LYS A 95 -1.13 8.20 -2.39
C LYS A 95 -1.35 7.80 -3.85
N THR A 96 -2.49 8.16 -4.46
CA THR A 96 -2.67 8.02 -5.91
C THR A 96 -1.93 9.10 -6.71
N HIS A 97 -1.55 10.21 -6.07
CA HIS A 97 -1.04 11.43 -6.73
C HIS A 97 -1.95 11.96 -7.86
N ASP A 98 -3.23 11.61 -7.84
CA ASP A 98 -4.17 12.06 -8.85
C ASP A 98 -4.51 13.55 -8.67
N SER A 99 -4.25 14.33 -9.73
CA SER A 99 -4.47 15.78 -9.71
C SER A 99 -5.95 16.16 -9.55
N TRP A 100 -6.87 15.35 -10.10
CA TRP A 100 -8.29 15.60 -9.95
C TRP A 100 -8.73 15.37 -8.50
N ALA A 101 -8.21 14.33 -7.84
CA ALA A 101 -8.44 14.05 -6.43
C ALA A 101 -7.96 15.20 -5.54
N MET A 102 -6.78 15.77 -5.82
CA MET A 102 -6.28 16.93 -5.06
C MET A 102 -7.18 18.16 -5.26
N GLY A 103 -7.62 18.42 -6.49
CA GLY A 103 -8.60 19.46 -6.78
C GLY A 103 -9.95 19.24 -6.06
N PHE A 104 -10.40 17.99 -5.94
CA PHE A 104 -11.57 17.63 -5.15
C PHE A 104 -11.37 17.93 -3.67
N LEU A 105 -10.25 17.50 -3.06
CA LEU A 105 -9.95 17.74 -1.64
C LEU A 105 -9.89 19.24 -1.32
N LYS A 106 -9.29 20.04 -2.22
CA LYS A 106 -9.24 21.50 -2.09
C LYS A 106 -10.62 22.14 -2.04
N ARG A 107 -11.54 21.72 -2.90
CA ARG A 107 -12.94 22.19 -2.86
C ARG A 107 -13.67 21.67 -1.62
N ARG A 108 -13.44 20.41 -1.25
CA ARG A 108 -14.09 19.76 -0.10
C ARG A 108 -13.72 20.43 1.22
N LEU A 109 -12.50 20.94 1.36
CA LEU A 109 -12.01 21.58 2.59
C LEU A 109 -12.93 22.69 3.10
N ALA A 110 -13.53 23.49 2.20
CA ALA A 110 -14.44 24.57 2.56
C ALA A 110 -15.75 24.10 3.21
N PHE A 111 -16.14 22.84 2.98
CA PHE A 111 -17.40 22.24 3.41
C PHE A 111 -17.19 21.03 4.35
N GLU A 112 -15.98 20.85 4.87
CA GLU A 112 -15.67 19.73 5.77
C GLU A 112 -15.92 20.14 7.22
N ASP A 113 -17.01 19.64 7.80
CA ASP A 113 -17.42 19.97 9.16
C ASP A 113 -16.59 19.25 10.22
N SER A 114 -16.02 18.08 9.89
CA SER A 114 -15.19 17.34 10.84
C SER A 114 -13.84 18.03 11.05
N PRO A 115 -13.49 18.48 12.27
CA PRO A 115 -12.19 19.11 12.53
C PRO A 115 -11.02 18.17 12.19
N LYS A 116 -11.20 16.87 12.43
CA LYS A 116 -10.22 15.83 12.10
C LYS A 116 -9.96 15.75 10.60
N PHE A 117 -11.00 15.64 9.77
CA PHE A 117 -10.82 15.57 8.32
C PHE A 117 -10.37 16.89 7.73
N ARG A 118 -10.84 18.02 8.27
CA ARG A 118 -10.35 19.35 7.91
C ARG A 118 -8.83 19.46 8.13
N TYR A 119 -8.33 19.01 9.28
CA TYR A 119 -6.90 18.98 9.57
C TYR A 119 -6.13 18.09 8.59
N LEU A 120 -6.61 16.85 8.37
CA LEU A 120 -5.95 15.89 7.47
C LEU A 120 -5.91 16.39 6.02
N ILE A 121 -7.03 16.90 5.50
CA ILE A 121 -7.09 17.48 4.15
C ILE A 121 -6.13 18.66 4.05
N THR A 122 -6.12 19.56 5.03
CA THR A 122 -5.20 20.71 5.03
C THR A 122 -3.74 20.25 5.00
N ALA A 123 -3.38 19.25 5.80
CA ALA A 123 -2.03 18.69 5.81
C ALA A 123 -1.63 18.11 4.45
N ILE A 124 -2.52 17.33 3.82
CA ILE A 124 -2.31 16.76 2.48
C ILE A 124 -2.13 17.87 1.43
N LEU A 125 -2.98 18.89 1.44
CA LEU A 125 -2.91 19.97 0.46
C LEU A 125 -1.67 20.86 0.65
N ILE A 126 -1.19 21.03 1.88
CA ILE A 126 0.08 21.71 2.13
C ILE A 126 1.27 20.88 1.62
N ASP A 127 1.25 19.57 1.88
CA ASP A 127 2.31 18.66 1.46
C ASP A 127 2.44 18.59 -0.07
N THR A 128 1.30 18.49 -0.75
CA THR A 128 1.22 18.49 -2.23
C THR A 128 1.44 19.87 -2.87
N GLY A 129 1.56 20.93 -2.07
CA GLY A 129 1.75 22.31 -2.56
C GLY A 129 0.48 22.97 -3.10
N GLU A 130 -0.68 22.34 -2.96
CA GLU A 130 -1.99 22.89 -3.32
C GLU A 130 -2.44 24.04 -2.41
N LEU A 131 -1.90 24.09 -1.19
CA LEU A 131 -2.05 25.19 -0.24
C LEU A 131 -0.69 25.69 0.23
N PRO A 132 -0.56 27.01 0.53
CA PRO A 132 0.68 27.55 1.07
C PRO A 132 0.96 26.97 2.45
N LYS A 133 2.24 26.69 2.72
CA LYS A 133 2.69 26.40 4.09
C LYS A 133 2.41 27.62 4.96
N PRO A 134 1.83 27.44 6.17
CA PRO A 134 1.68 28.56 7.09
C PRO A 134 3.05 29.18 7.34
N ALA A 135 3.13 30.50 7.35
CA ALA A 135 4.34 31.20 7.74
C ALA A 135 4.75 30.66 9.11
N SER A 136 5.99 30.15 9.22
CA SER A 136 6.52 29.73 10.51
C SER A 136 6.38 30.92 11.46
N ILE A 137 5.68 30.72 12.58
CA ILE A 137 5.71 31.70 13.67
C ILE A 137 7.18 31.82 14.04
N ARG A 138 7.81 32.95 13.72
CA ARG A 138 9.08 33.29 14.34
C ARG A 138 8.77 33.34 15.83
N THR A 139 9.36 32.43 16.58
CA THR A 139 9.48 32.59 18.02
C THR A 139 10.74 33.43 18.22
N ASP A 140 10.60 34.73 17.97
CA ASP A 140 11.54 35.75 18.37
C ASP A 140 11.61 35.66 19.91
N GLY A 141 12.69 35.07 20.42
CA GLY A 141 13.06 35.12 21.83
C GLY A 141 13.73 36.44 22.18
#